data_AF-A0A191ZZQ1-F1
#
_entry.id   AF-A0A191ZZQ1-F1
#
_cell.length_a   1.000
_cell.length_b   1.000
_cell.length_c   1.000
_cell.angle_alpha   90.00
_cell.angle_beta   90.00
_cell.angle_gamma   90.00
#
_symmetry.space_group_name_H-M   'P 1'
#
loop_
_entity.id
_entity.type
_entity.pdbx_description
1 polymer ?
#
loop_
_entity_poly.entity_id
_entity_poly.type
_entity_poly.pdbx_seq_one_letter_code
_entity_poly.pdbx_strand_id
1 'polypeptide(L)'
;MLTKELIADIEKRAFQQACGEPIAWTRELEVVASGYCKYLADAAHEPDLNPLQVCQMVASALALAVYARNIGWISHKAFDQASTYAAEVRRRSLSKWKGQVVVVSGKGTTAHHAPASTTKH
;
A
#
# COMPACT_ATOMS: atom_id res chain seq x y z
N MET A 1 6.06 25.27 13.56
CA MET A 1 6.78 24.01 13.26
C MET A 1 6.17 22.91 14.11
N LEU A 2 5.81 21.77 13.51
CA LEU A 2 5.42 20.59 14.28
C LEU A 2 6.68 19.90 14.82
N THR A 3 6.64 19.39 16.05
CA THR A 3 7.74 18.61 16.62
C THR A 3 7.77 17.21 15.99
N LYS A 4 8.94 16.56 15.95
CA LYS A 4 9.07 15.18 15.41
C LYS A 4 8.18 14.19 16.15
N GLU A 5 8.02 14.36 17.46
CA GLU A 5 7.16 13.54 18.30
C GLU A 5 5.68 13.68 17.91
N LEU A 6 5.23 14.90 17.63
CA LEU A 6 3.86 15.15 17.20
C LEU A 6 3.58 14.55 15.82
N ILE A 7 4.55 14.59 14.90
CA ILE A 7 4.42 13.95 13.58
C ILE A 7 4.30 12.43 13.73
N ALA A 8 5.17 11.82 14.54
CA ALA A 8 5.12 10.38 14.81
C ALA A 8 3.76 9.96 15.41
N ASP A 9 3.22 10.73 16.35
CA ASP A 9 1.90 10.47 16.93
C ASP A 9 0.76 10.55 15.91
N ILE A 10 0.82 11.52 14.99
CA ILE A 10 -0.15 11.64 13.89
C ILE A 10 -0.05 10.43 12.96
N GLU A 11 1.16 10.04 12.56
CA GLU A 11 1.41 8.90 11.69
C GLU A 11 0.95 7.57 12.32
N LYS A 12 1.18 7.38 13.62
CA LYS A 12 0.67 6.22 14.37
C LYS A 12 -0.85 6.17 14.34
N ARG A 13 -1.52 7.28 14.63
CA ARG A 13 -2.99 7.35 14.60
C ARG A 13 -3.53 7.10 13.20
N ALA A 14 -2.92 7.68 12.17
CA ALA A 14 -3.31 7.47 10.78
C ALA A 14 -3.15 6.02 10.34
N PHE A 15 -2.03 5.38 10.69
CA PHE A 15 -1.82 3.96 10.40
C PHE A 15 -2.82 3.07 11.14
N GLN A 16 -3.07 3.32 12.43
CA GLN A 16 -4.08 2.58 13.19
C GLN A 16 -5.48 2.72 12.60
N GLN A 17 -5.85 3.92 12.14
CA GLN A 17 -7.10 4.16 11.43
C GLN A 17 -7.17 3.37 10.12
N ALA A 18 -6.09 3.33 9.34
CA ALA A 18 -6.00 2.53 8.13
C ALA A 18 -6.15 1.02 8.42
N CYS A 19 -5.59 0.53 9.53
CA CYS A 19 -5.75 -0.85 9.97
C CYS A 19 -7.13 -1.18 10.52
N GLY A 20 -7.94 -0.19 10.91
CA GLY A 20 -9.31 -0.39 11.39
C GLY A 20 -9.43 -1.14 12.73
N GLU A 21 -8.33 -1.27 13.48
CA GLU A 21 -8.29 -1.91 14.80
C GLU A 21 -7.16 -1.35 15.68
N PRO A 22 -7.22 -1.52 17.02
CA PRO A 22 -6.13 -1.13 17.90
C PRO A 22 -4.85 -1.93 17.63
N ILE A 23 -3.69 -1.25 17.66
CA ILE A 23 -2.39 -1.86 17.38
C ILE A 23 -1.54 -1.88 18.65
N ALA A 24 -0.90 -3.03 18.93
CA ALA A 24 0.16 -3.11 19.92
C ALA A 24 1.45 -2.53 19.34
N TRP A 25 1.82 -1.32 19.77
CA TRP A 25 2.94 -0.58 19.18
C TRP A 25 4.29 -1.11 19.63
N THR A 26 5.17 -1.32 18.66
CA THR A 26 6.62 -1.52 18.84
C THR A 26 7.38 -0.40 18.14
N ARG A 27 8.64 -0.19 18.53
CA ARG A 27 9.48 0.86 17.92
C ARG A 27 9.71 0.62 16.43
N GLU A 28 9.86 -0.64 16.04
CA GLU A 28 10.05 -1.03 14.64
C GLU A 28 8.76 -0.81 13.83
N LEU A 29 7.60 -1.09 14.42
CA LEU A 29 6.32 -0.85 13.77
C LEU A 29 6.04 0.64 13.58
N GLU A 30 6.51 1.50 14.48
CA GLU A 30 6.43 2.96 14.30
C GLU A 30 7.18 3.42 13.05
N VAL A 31 8.37 2.87 12.78
CA VAL A 31 9.15 3.17 11.57
C VAL A 31 8.40 2.70 10.32
N VAL A 32 7.82 1.50 10.36
CA VAL A 32 7.00 0.97 9.27
C VAL A 32 5.77 1.84 9.03
N ALA A 33 5.05 2.23 10.08
CA ALA A 33 3.88 3.09 10.01
C ALA A 33 4.22 4.47 9.43
N SER A 34 5.34 5.06 9.84
CA SER A 34 5.85 6.31 9.29
C SER A 34 6.11 6.19 7.78
N GLY A 35 6.81 5.14 7.35
CA GLY A 35 7.06 4.88 5.92
C GLY A 35 5.77 4.65 5.12
N TYR A 36 4.84 3.86 5.65
CA TYR A 36 3.53 3.62 5.04
C TYR A 36 2.76 4.93 4.84
N CYS A 37 2.64 5.72 5.91
CA CYS A 37 1.90 6.99 5.89
C CYS A 37 2.54 7.99 4.95
N LYS A 38 3.87 8.09 4.96
CA LYS A 38 4.63 8.96 4.06
C LYS A 38 4.38 8.61 2.60
N TYR A 39 4.54 7.34 2.21
CA TYR A 39 4.32 6.95 0.82
C TYR A 39 2.89 7.21 0.34
N LEU A 40 1.88 6.99 1.19
CA LEU A 40 0.50 7.31 0.83
C LEU A 40 0.25 8.82 0.76
N ALA A 41 0.87 9.61 1.64
CA ALA A 41 0.78 11.07 1.59
C ALA A 41 1.43 11.62 0.32
N ASP A 42 2.64 11.16 -0.02
CA ASP A 42 3.34 11.53 -1.25
C ASP A 42 2.48 11.15 -2.47
N ALA A 43 1.92 9.94 -2.51
CA ALA A 43 1.03 9.50 -3.58
C ALA A 43 -0.24 10.35 -3.72
N ALA A 44 -0.76 10.92 -2.63
CA ALA A 44 -1.99 11.71 -2.60
C ALA A 44 -1.77 13.19 -2.93
N HIS A 45 -0.65 13.76 -2.51
CA HIS A 45 -0.47 15.21 -2.44
C HIS A 45 0.67 15.74 -3.29
N GLU A 46 1.63 14.92 -3.70
CA GLU A 46 2.76 15.40 -4.48
C GLU A 46 2.30 15.74 -5.92
N PRO A 47 2.41 17.02 -6.33
CA PRO A 47 1.83 17.49 -7.59
C PRO A 47 2.55 16.93 -8.81
N ASP A 48 3.87 16.70 -8.70
CA ASP A 48 4.76 16.37 -9.80
C ASP A 48 4.86 14.87 -10.11
N LEU A 49 4.20 14.02 -9.31
CA LEU A 49 4.20 12.57 -9.58
C LEU A 49 3.39 12.25 -10.83
N ASN A 50 3.96 11.42 -11.70
CA ASN A 50 3.24 10.76 -12.78
C ASN A 50 2.48 9.50 -12.28
N PRO A 51 1.56 8.92 -13.08
CA PRO A 51 0.76 7.77 -12.66
C PRO A 51 1.58 6.54 -12.21
N LEU A 52 2.72 6.28 -12.85
CA LEU A 52 3.57 5.15 -12.50
C LEU A 52 4.21 5.36 -11.12
N GLN A 53 4.66 6.57 -10.83
CA GLN A 53 5.21 6.91 -9.52
C GLN A 53 4.15 6.81 -8.42
N VAL A 54 2.90 7.25 -8.67
CA VAL A 54 1.78 7.04 -7.75
C VAL A 54 1.59 5.56 -7.44
N CYS A 55 1.57 4.71 -8.47
CA CYS A 55 1.47 3.25 -8.29
C CYS A 55 2.65 2.68 -7.49
N GLN A 56 3.88 3.16 -7.75
CA GLN A 56 5.07 2.75 -7.02
C GLN A 56 4.98 3.12 -5.53
N MET A 57 4.58 4.35 -5.20
CA MET A 57 4.44 4.78 -3.80
C MET A 57 3.40 3.95 -3.05
N VAL A 58 2.24 3.71 -3.67
CA VAL A 58 1.20 2.84 -3.07
C VAL A 58 1.71 1.41 -2.90
N ALA A 59 2.44 0.87 -3.88
CA ALA A 59 3.02 -0.47 -3.78
C ALA A 59 4.07 -0.56 -2.65
N SER A 60 4.91 0.46 -2.48
CA SER A 60 5.86 0.56 -1.38
C SER A 60 5.17 0.60 -0.02
N ALA A 61 4.09 1.38 0.12
CA ALA A 61 3.27 1.39 1.33
C ALA A 61 2.68 0.00 1.62
N LEU A 62 2.10 -0.66 0.61
CA LEU A 62 1.57 -2.01 0.76
C LEU A 62 2.64 -3.04 1.15
N ALA A 63 3.84 -2.95 0.58
CA ALA A 63 4.96 -3.83 0.92
C ALA A 63 5.33 -3.73 2.42
N LEU A 64 5.32 -2.52 2.98
CA LEU A 64 5.54 -2.28 4.41
C LEU A 64 4.43 -2.91 5.27
N ALA A 65 3.16 -2.79 4.86
CA ALA A 65 2.04 -3.42 5.56
C ALA A 65 2.09 -4.96 5.46
N VAL A 66 2.47 -5.52 4.30
CA VAL A 66 2.70 -6.96 4.12
C VAL A 66 3.81 -7.45 5.05
N TYR A 67 4.92 -6.70 5.14
CA TYR A 67 6.03 -7.03 6.02
C TYR A 67 5.61 -7.07 7.49
N ALA A 68 4.91 -6.03 7.97
CA ALA A 68 4.40 -5.99 9.34
C ALA A 68 3.44 -7.15 9.65
N ARG A 69 2.58 -7.52 8.70
CA ARG A 69 1.70 -8.69 8.83
C ARG A 69 2.50 -9.97 8.94
N ASN A 70 3.48 -10.19 8.06
CA ASN A 70 4.25 -11.43 8.01
C ASN A 70 5.07 -11.68 9.29
N ILE A 71 5.50 -10.61 9.98
CA ILE A 71 6.18 -10.70 11.28
C ILE A 71 5.19 -10.83 12.45
N GLY A 72 3.90 -10.59 12.20
CA GLY A 72 2.86 -10.68 13.23
C GLY A 72 2.70 -9.41 14.07
N TRP A 73 3.20 -8.26 13.59
CA TRP A 73 2.97 -6.96 14.25
C TRP A 73 1.55 -6.44 14.05
N ILE A 74 0.90 -6.83 12.95
CA ILE A 74 -0.51 -6.55 12.69
C ILE A 74 -1.22 -7.84 12.27
N SER A 75 -2.52 -7.91 12.53
CA SER A 75 -3.33 -9.06 12.11
C SER A 75 -3.53 -9.10 10.60
N HIS A 76 -4.01 -10.23 10.08
CA HIS A 76 -4.47 -10.34 8.70
C HIS A 76 -5.60 -9.34 8.39
N LYS A 77 -6.54 -9.18 9.33
CA LYS A 77 -7.66 -8.26 9.18
C LYS A 77 -7.18 -6.81 9.10
N ALA A 78 -6.23 -6.42 9.95
CA ALA A 78 -5.60 -5.10 9.89
C ALA A 78 -4.91 -4.84 8.56
N PHE A 79 -4.22 -5.85 8.02
CA PHE A 79 -3.61 -5.76 6.70
C PHE A 79 -4.64 -5.59 5.58
N ASP A 80 -5.75 -6.33 5.60
CA ASP A 80 -6.81 -6.23 4.59
C ASP A 80 -7.46 -4.84 4.59
N GLN A 81 -7.69 -4.26 5.78
CA GLN A 81 -8.19 -2.89 5.93
C GLN A 81 -7.18 -1.87 5.43
N ALA A 82 -5.91 -1.97 5.83
CA ALA A 82 -4.85 -1.06 5.37
C ALA A 82 -4.65 -1.16 3.86
N SER A 83 -4.83 -2.34 3.27
CA SER A 83 -4.77 -2.57 1.83
C SER A 83 -5.93 -1.92 1.10
N THR A 84 -7.14 -2.03 1.66
CA THR A 84 -8.34 -1.36 1.14
C THR A 84 -8.18 0.16 1.16
N TYR A 85 -7.65 0.70 2.26
CA TYR A 85 -7.35 2.12 2.40
C TYR A 85 -6.32 2.60 1.35
N ALA A 86 -5.20 1.88 1.19
CA ALA A 86 -4.19 2.21 0.19
C ALA A 86 -4.73 2.14 -1.25
N ALA A 87 -5.61 1.18 -1.54
CA ALA A 87 -6.29 1.08 -2.83
C ALA A 87 -7.21 2.28 -3.10
N GLU A 88 -7.88 2.79 -2.07
CA GLU A 88 -8.70 4.00 -2.16
C GLU A 88 -7.86 5.25 -2.41
N VAL A 89 -6.72 5.39 -1.72
CA VAL A 89 -5.75 6.47 -1.98
C VAL A 89 -5.31 6.41 -3.44
N ARG A 90 -4.88 5.23 -3.92
CA ARG A 90 -4.51 5.04 -5.34
C ARG A 90 -5.62 5.47 -6.29
N ARG A 91 -6.86 5.06 -6.03
CA ARG A 91 -8.02 5.39 -6.88
C ARG A 91 -8.23 6.90 -6.97
N ARG A 92 -8.15 7.60 -5.83
CA ARG A 92 -8.29 9.06 -5.76
C ARG A 92 -7.10 9.78 -6.42
N SER A 93 -5.87 9.38 -6.11
CA SER A 93 -4.68 9.97 -6.71
C SER A 93 -4.67 9.83 -8.23
N LEU A 94 -5.09 8.68 -8.76
CA LEU A 94 -5.10 8.43 -10.19
C LEU A 94 -6.28 9.08 -10.94
N SER A 95 -7.32 9.56 -10.24
CA SER A 95 -8.50 10.12 -10.91
C SER A 95 -8.19 11.37 -11.73
N LYS A 96 -7.08 12.07 -11.44
CA LYS A 96 -6.62 13.23 -12.22
C LYS A 96 -6.12 12.85 -13.63
N TRP A 97 -5.86 11.57 -13.88
CA TRP A 97 -5.51 11.04 -15.22
C TRP A 97 -6.57 10.11 -15.81
N LYS A 98 -7.84 10.31 -15.43
CA LYS A 98 -8.96 9.54 -15.97
C LYS A 98 -8.95 9.61 -17.50
N GLY A 99 -8.96 8.44 -18.15
CA GLY A 99 -8.90 8.32 -19.62
C GLY A 99 -7.49 8.15 -20.20
N GLN A 100 -6.43 8.39 -19.42
CA GLN A 100 -5.04 8.09 -19.80
C GLN A 100 -4.50 6.82 -19.14
N VAL A 101 -5.08 6.44 -18.00
CA VAL A 101 -4.73 5.22 -17.25
C VAL A 101 -5.83 4.18 -17.44
N VAL A 102 -5.45 2.99 -17.91
CA VAL A 102 -6.34 1.83 -18.02
C VAL A 102 -6.20 0.99 -16.76
N VAL A 103 -7.30 0.77 -16.03
CA VAL A 103 -7.33 -0.16 -14.91
C VAL A 103 -7.60 -1.56 -15.46
N VAL A 104 -6.59 -2.43 -15.46
CA VAL A 104 -6.76 -3.84 -15.84
C VAL A 104 -7.14 -4.64 -14.60
N SER A 105 -8.37 -5.18 -14.59
CA SER A 105 -8.82 -6.11 -13.55
C SER A 105 -8.35 -7.52 -13.90
N GLY A 106 -7.21 -7.95 -13.36
CA GLY A 106 -6.80 -9.35 -13.45
C GLY A 106 -7.57 -10.19 -12.44
N LYS A 107 -8.46 -11.09 -12.88
CA LYS A 107 -8.72 -12.30 -12.11
C LYS A 107 -7.41 -13.07 -12.15
N GLY A 108 -6.78 -13.32 -11.01
CA GLY A 108 -5.55 -14.11 -10.95
C GLY A 108 -5.80 -15.51 -11.48
N THR A 109 -5.70 -15.71 -12.79
CA THR A 109 -5.47 -17.02 -13.38
C THR A 109 -4.03 -17.34 -13.02
N THR A 110 -3.86 -18.17 -11.99
CA THR A 110 -2.70 -19.02 -11.90
C THR A 110 -2.52 -19.65 -13.28
N ALA A 111 -1.46 -19.25 -13.98
CA ALA A 111 -1.11 -19.88 -15.24
C ALA A 111 -0.80 -21.35 -14.90
N HIS A 112 -1.79 -22.22 -15.11
CA HIS A 112 -1.51 -23.65 -15.23
C HIS A 112 -0.56 -23.76 -16.42
N HIS A 113 0.71 -24.04 -16.12
CA HIS A 113 1.68 -24.48 -17.11
C HIS A 113 1.06 -25.68 -17.85
N ALA A 114 0.52 -25.44 -19.04
CA ALA A 114 0.27 -26.51 -19.98
C ALA A 114 1.64 -27.05 -20.43
N PRO A 115 1.90 -28.36 -20.34
CA PRO A 115 3.16 -28.92 -20.82
C PRO A 115 3.27 -28.71 -22.32
N ALA A 116 4.44 -28.24 -22.76
CA ALA A 116 4.77 -28.05 -24.16
C ALA A 116 4.59 -29.37 -24.92
N SER A 117 3.71 -29.37 -25.92
CA SER A 117 3.59 -30.49 -26.86
C SER A 117 4.75 -30.42 -27.83
N THR A 118 5.74 -31.28 -27.62
CA THR A 118 6.87 -31.45 -28.53
C THR A 118 6.40 -32.22 -29.76
N THR A 119 6.02 -31.53 -30.83
CA THR A 119 5.84 -32.15 -32.14
C THR A 119 7.22 -32.35 -32.77
N LYS A 120 7.68 -33.61 -32.83
CA LYS A 120 8.83 -33.98 -33.66
C LYS A 120 8.36 -34.09 -35.11
N HIS A 121 9.00 -33.34 -36.01
CA HIS A 121 9.00 -33.61 -37.44
C HIS A 121 10.22 -34.46 -37.79
#